data_AF-A0A9D6EQI0-F1
#
_entry.id   AF-A0A9D6EQI0-F1
#
_cell.length_a   1.000
_cell.length_b   1.000
_cell.length_c   1.000
_cell.angle_alpha   90.00
_cell.angle_beta   90.00
_cell.angle_gamma   90.00
#
_symmetry.space_group_name_H-M   'P 1'
#
loop_
_entity.id
_entity.type
_entity.pdbx_description
1 polymer ?
#
loop_
_entity_poly.entity_id
_entity_poly.type
_entity_poly.pdbx_seq_one_letter_code
_entity_poly.pdbx_strand_id
1 'polypeptide(L)'
;VAILANGLAENQVLEKGSRGLRQFTRGLEAITEKLATMLVKDGEGASKVVSIHVRGARSRRDARLAARSVANSLLVKTAINGQDPNWGRIMMALGKSAARVQADRVSIAFDDEVVVAGGQLRPGAKLDRVREIMARPEFSIRIDLGLGRGEDQVWTCDLSEEYVRINAKYTT
;
A
#
# COMPACT_ATOMS: atom_id res chain seq x y z
N VAL A 1 3.47 19.69 7.45
CA VAL A 1 4.30 18.91 8.40
C VAL A 1 5.46 19.80 8.84
N ALA A 2 5.68 19.93 10.15
CA ALA A 2 6.82 20.66 10.72
C ALA A 2 7.63 19.70 11.60
N ILE A 3 8.96 19.88 11.63
CA ILE A 3 9.87 19.13 12.50
C ILE A 3 10.68 20.15 13.28
N LEU A 4 10.68 20.04 14.61
CA LEU A 4 11.36 20.94 15.52
C LEU A 4 12.39 20.13 16.33
N ALA A 5 13.60 20.65 16.46
CA ALA A 5 14.68 20.00 17.22
C ALA A 5 15.32 21.04 18.17
N ASN A 6 15.28 20.77 19.48
CA ASN A 6 15.72 21.71 20.53
C ASN A 6 17.17 21.52 20.98
N GLY A 7 17.83 20.43 20.60
CA GLY A 7 19.24 20.15 20.93
C GLY A 7 19.50 19.67 22.37
N LEU A 8 18.48 19.44 23.19
CA LEU A 8 18.64 19.12 24.62
C LEU A 8 19.12 17.68 24.92
N ALA A 9 19.23 16.83 23.91
CA ALA A 9 19.69 15.44 24.08
C ALA A 9 21.22 15.31 24.24
N GLU A 10 21.96 16.43 24.13
CA GLU A 10 23.43 16.51 24.31
C GLU A 10 24.26 15.53 23.47
N ASN A 11 23.66 14.93 22.44
CA ASN A 11 24.38 14.12 21.47
C ASN A 11 25.21 15.01 20.53
N GLN A 12 26.23 14.41 19.89
CA GLN A 12 26.94 15.08 18.80
C GLN A 12 26.00 15.50 17.68
N VAL A 13 26.30 16.62 17.03
CA VAL A 13 25.52 17.14 15.91
C VAL A 13 25.36 16.06 14.82
N LEU A 14 24.13 15.90 14.34
CA LEU A 14 23.79 14.88 13.36
C LEU A 14 24.22 15.30 11.95
N GLU A 15 25.48 15.06 11.60
CA GLU A 15 26.01 15.39 10.28
C GLU A 15 25.54 14.42 9.19
N LYS A 16 25.58 14.89 7.94
CA LYS A 16 25.24 14.08 6.76
C LYS A 16 26.15 12.85 6.68
N GLY A 17 25.54 11.67 6.59
CA GLY A 17 26.28 10.41 6.53
C GLY A 17 26.75 9.87 7.89
N SER A 18 26.49 10.58 8.99
CA SER A 18 26.80 10.09 10.34
C SER A 18 25.93 8.88 10.74
N ARG A 19 26.42 8.07 11.68
CA ARG A 19 25.63 6.99 12.29
C ARG A 19 24.43 7.55 13.06
N GLY A 20 24.61 8.66 13.77
CA GLY A 20 23.55 9.32 14.53
C GLY A 20 22.40 9.77 13.62
N LEU A 21 22.71 10.41 12.48
CA LEU A 21 21.67 10.82 11.53
C LEU A 21 20.87 9.62 11.01
N ARG A 22 21.53 8.51 10.66
CA ARG A 22 20.83 7.28 10.25
C ARG A 22 19.90 6.73 11.33
N GLN A 23 20.30 6.78 12.59
CA GLN A 23 19.47 6.34 13.71
C GLN A 23 18.27 7.26 13.91
N PHE A 24 18.48 8.58 13.88
CA PHE A 24 17.42 9.57 13.96
C PHE A 24 16.42 9.42 12.81
N THR A 25 16.90 9.29 11.56
CA THR A 25 16.05 9.11 10.37
C THR A 25 15.16 7.88 10.53
N ARG A 26 15.69 6.73 10.98
CA ARG A 26 14.87 5.53 11.23
C ARG A 26 13.78 5.76 12.27
N GLY A 27 14.11 6.44 13.36
CA GLY A 27 13.13 6.78 14.40
C GLY A 27 12.04 7.72 13.88
N LEU A 28 12.43 8.74 13.13
CA LEU A 28 11.50 9.69 12.50
C LEU A 28 10.62 9.01 11.44
N GLU A 29 11.18 8.15 10.60
CA GLU A 29 10.42 7.35 9.62
C GLU A 29 9.39 6.47 10.33
N ALA A 30 9.78 5.75 11.39
CA ALA A 30 8.85 4.92 12.15
C ALA A 30 7.68 5.72 12.76
N ILE A 31 7.96 6.90 13.32
CA ILE A 31 6.91 7.77 13.89
C ILE A 31 6.01 8.33 12.79
N THR A 32 6.60 8.85 11.72
CA THR A 32 5.83 9.47 10.63
C THR A 32 5.01 8.45 9.85
N GLU A 33 5.52 7.23 9.66
CA GLU A 33 4.76 6.12 9.10
C GLU A 33 3.59 5.74 10.03
N LYS A 34 3.83 5.61 11.34
CA LYS A 34 2.77 5.33 12.31
C LYS A 34 1.66 6.38 12.26
N LEU A 35 2.02 7.67 12.25
CA LEU A 35 1.06 8.77 12.16
C LEU A 35 0.31 8.77 10.82
N ALA A 36 1.00 8.53 9.70
CA ALA A 36 0.37 8.44 8.39
C ALA A 36 -0.63 7.28 8.33
N THR A 37 -0.29 6.12 8.88
CA THR A 37 -1.18 4.96 8.93
C THR A 37 -2.36 5.20 9.87
N MET A 38 -2.19 5.94 10.98
CA MET A 38 -3.32 6.37 11.82
C MET A 38 -4.30 7.26 11.06
N LEU A 39 -3.82 8.18 10.22
CA LEU A 39 -4.70 8.97 9.34
C LEU A 39 -5.47 8.12 8.33
N VAL A 40 -4.84 7.06 7.81
CA VAL A 40 -5.52 6.12 6.89
C VAL A 40 -6.58 5.29 7.64
N LYS A 41 -6.31 4.89 8.89
CA LYS A 41 -7.28 4.19 9.76
C LYS A 41 -8.49 5.06 10.06
N ASP A 42 -8.27 6.36 10.20
CA ASP A 42 -9.32 7.37 10.46
C ASP A 42 -9.92 7.94 9.17
N GLY A 43 -9.74 7.26 8.04
CA GLY A 43 -10.41 7.65 6.80
C GLY A 43 -11.93 7.60 6.97
N GLU A 44 -12.64 8.58 6.39
CA GLU A 44 -14.10 8.66 6.50
C GLU A 44 -14.78 7.37 6.01
N GLY A 45 -15.48 6.69 6.92
CA GLY A 45 -16.14 5.42 6.64
C GLY A 45 -15.19 4.25 6.33
N ALA A 46 -13.88 4.38 6.61
CA ALA A 46 -12.92 3.30 6.42
C ALA A 46 -13.19 2.15 7.41
N SER A 47 -13.16 0.92 6.92
CA SER A 47 -13.26 -0.31 7.73
C SER A 47 -12.02 -1.20 7.61
N LYS A 48 -11.18 -0.95 6.61
CA LYS A 48 -9.96 -1.71 6.31
C LYS A 48 -8.80 -0.76 6.08
N VAL A 49 -7.62 -1.14 6.55
CA VAL A 49 -6.35 -0.50 6.19
C VAL A 49 -5.47 -1.50 5.47
N VAL A 50 -5.02 -1.12 4.28
CA VAL A 50 -4.30 -2.00 3.38
C VAL A 50 -3.00 -1.33 2.97
N SER A 51 -1.90 -2.07 3.11
CA SER A 51 -0.64 -1.68 2.49
C SER A 51 -0.54 -2.27 1.09
N ILE A 52 -0.34 -1.42 0.09
CA ILE A 52 -0.02 -1.82 -1.28
C ILE A 52 1.50 -1.72 -1.42
N HIS A 53 2.16 -2.87 -1.49
CA HIS A 53 3.60 -2.95 -1.65
C HIS A 53 3.94 -3.44 -3.05
N VAL A 54 4.56 -2.58 -3.86
CA VAL A 54 4.99 -2.93 -5.22
C VAL A 54 6.51 -3.05 -5.24
N ARG A 55 7.02 -4.20 -5.65
CA ARG A 55 8.44 -4.47 -5.87
C ARG A 55 8.69 -4.95 -7.30
N GLY A 56 9.96 -5.17 -7.63
CA GLY A 56 10.35 -5.70 -8.93
C GLY A 56 10.09 -4.73 -10.09
N ALA A 57 9.85 -3.45 -9.82
CA ALA A 57 9.64 -2.45 -10.87
C ALA A 57 10.97 -2.08 -11.54
N ARG A 58 10.92 -1.48 -12.74
CA ARG A 58 12.13 -0.97 -13.42
C ARG A 58 12.83 0.12 -12.59
N SER A 59 12.07 0.95 -11.89
CA SER A 59 12.57 2.03 -11.04
C SER A 59 11.67 2.23 -9.82
N ARG A 60 12.18 2.90 -8.78
CA ARG A 60 11.35 3.32 -7.63
C ARG A 60 10.17 4.21 -8.06
N ARG A 61 10.35 5.03 -9.10
CA ARG A 61 9.28 5.85 -9.67
C ARG A 61 8.17 4.99 -10.27
N ASP A 62 8.52 3.94 -11.02
CA ASP A 62 7.54 3.00 -11.56
C ASP A 62 6.79 2.27 -10.45
N ALA A 63 7.49 1.79 -9.41
CA ALA A 63 6.85 1.16 -8.26
C ALA A 63 5.84 2.10 -7.58
N ARG A 64 6.22 3.37 -7.37
CA ARG A 64 5.33 4.40 -6.81
C ARG A 64 4.09 4.63 -7.64
N LEU A 65 4.24 4.72 -8.96
CA LEU A 65 3.14 4.95 -9.89
C LEU A 65 2.16 3.76 -9.89
N ALA A 66 2.68 2.54 -9.92
CA ALA A 66 1.88 1.32 -9.83
C ALA A 66 1.14 1.23 -8.48
N ALA A 67 1.85 1.42 -7.37
CA ALA A 67 1.28 1.34 -6.01
C ALA A 67 0.14 2.35 -5.83
N ARG A 68 0.35 3.60 -6.27
CA ARG A 68 -0.67 4.65 -6.21
C ARG A 68 -1.86 4.37 -7.13
N SER A 69 -1.63 3.80 -8.31
CA SER A 69 -2.73 3.44 -9.22
C SER A 69 -3.65 2.37 -8.61
N VAL A 70 -3.07 1.37 -7.94
CA VAL A 70 -3.82 0.32 -7.23
C VAL A 70 -4.54 0.90 -6.01
N ALA A 71 -3.83 1.66 -5.16
CA ALA A 71 -4.38 2.27 -3.96
C ALA A 71 -5.57 3.21 -4.25
N ASN A 72 -5.51 3.98 -5.33
CA ASN A 72 -6.54 4.95 -5.70
C ASN A 72 -7.66 4.35 -6.59
N SER A 73 -7.62 3.06 -6.91
CA SER A 73 -8.63 2.45 -7.75
C SER A 73 -9.92 2.21 -6.96
N LEU A 74 -11.01 2.90 -7.33
CA LEU A 74 -12.32 2.73 -6.68
C LEU A 74 -12.80 1.27 -6.72
N LEU A 75 -12.52 0.55 -7.82
CA LEU A 75 -12.86 -0.87 -7.94
C LEU A 75 -12.05 -1.73 -6.98
N VAL A 76 -10.76 -1.43 -6.77
CA VAL A 76 -9.95 -2.13 -5.76
C VAL A 76 -10.45 -1.81 -4.36
N LYS A 77 -10.69 -0.54 -4.05
CA LYS A 77 -11.18 -0.10 -2.73
C LYS A 77 -12.54 -0.70 -2.35
N THR A 78 -13.46 -0.84 -3.31
CA THR A 78 -14.76 -1.52 -3.10
C THR A 78 -14.61 -3.03 -2.97
N ALA A 79 -13.67 -3.66 -3.69
CA ALA A 79 -13.37 -5.09 -3.50
C ALA A 79 -12.77 -5.36 -2.11
N ILE A 80 -11.92 -4.46 -1.60
CA ILE A 80 -11.40 -4.50 -0.23
C ILE A 80 -12.55 -4.40 0.78
N ASN A 81 -13.46 -3.43 0.62
CA ASN A 81 -14.62 -3.29 1.51
C ASN A 81 -15.49 -4.56 1.54
N GLY A 82 -15.80 -5.10 0.35
CA GLY A 82 -16.62 -6.30 0.17
C GLY A 82 -15.90 -7.62 0.43
N GLN A 83 -14.62 -7.61 0.83
CA GLN A 83 -13.82 -8.81 1.07
C GLN A 83 -13.77 -9.77 -0.13
N ASP A 84 -13.86 -9.21 -1.35
CA ASP A 84 -13.86 -9.93 -2.61
C ASP A 84 -12.41 -10.05 -3.15
N PRO A 85 -11.83 -11.26 -3.26
CA PRO A 85 -10.44 -11.48 -3.69
C PRO A 85 -10.25 -11.27 -5.20
N ASN A 86 -10.66 -10.10 -5.69
CA ASN A 86 -10.73 -9.75 -7.10
C ASN A 86 -9.39 -9.22 -7.63
N TRP A 87 -8.44 -10.13 -7.83
CA TRP A 87 -7.12 -9.81 -8.37
C TRP A 87 -7.19 -9.21 -9.79
N GLY A 88 -8.27 -9.46 -10.55
CA GLY A 88 -8.50 -8.84 -11.85
C GLY A 88 -8.60 -7.32 -11.77
N ARG A 89 -9.24 -6.77 -10.73
CA ARG A 89 -9.30 -5.31 -10.49
C ARG A 89 -7.92 -4.73 -10.17
N ILE A 90 -7.05 -5.50 -9.52
CA ILE A 90 -5.65 -5.11 -9.26
C ILE A 90 -4.85 -5.11 -10.56
N MET A 91 -4.96 -6.17 -11.38
CA MET A 91 -4.31 -6.25 -12.70
C MET A 91 -4.74 -5.09 -13.61
N MET A 92 -6.04 -4.76 -13.64
CA MET A 92 -6.55 -3.59 -14.36
C MET A 92 -5.94 -2.29 -13.84
N ALA A 93 -5.87 -2.10 -12.52
CA ALA A 93 -5.28 -0.91 -11.92
C ALA A 93 -3.77 -0.77 -12.20
N LEU A 94 -3.04 -1.88 -12.26
CA LEU A 94 -1.64 -1.91 -12.71
C LEU A 94 -1.53 -1.53 -14.19
N GLY A 95 -2.38 -2.11 -15.05
CA GLY A 95 -2.37 -1.88 -16.49
C GLY A 95 -2.66 -0.43 -16.89
N LYS A 96 -3.55 0.27 -16.17
CA LYS A 96 -3.82 1.71 -16.40
C LYS A 96 -2.79 2.65 -15.77
N SER A 97 -1.83 2.13 -15.01
CA SER A 97 -0.83 2.96 -14.36
C SER A 97 0.15 3.53 -15.40
N ALA A 98 0.79 4.66 -15.07
CA ALA A 98 1.88 5.20 -15.89
C ALA A 98 3.22 4.46 -15.73
N ALA A 99 3.25 3.37 -14.95
CA ALA A 99 4.44 2.56 -14.74
C ALA A 99 4.66 1.59 -15.92
N ARG A 100 5.91 1.17 -16.13
CA ARG A 100 6.17 0.02 -17.00
C ARG A 100 5.67 -1.27 -16.33
N VAL A 101 4.75 -1.98 -16.98
CA VAL A 101 4.19 -3.27 -16.52
C VAL A 101 4.23 -4.27 -17.69
N GLN A 102 4.55 -5.54 -17.40
CA GLN A 102 4.40 -6.67 -18.32
C GLN A 102 3.49 -7.68 -17.65
N ALA A 103 2.26 -7.84 -18.17
CA ALA A 103 1.20 -8.56 -17.49
C ALA A 103 1.59 -10.00 -17.14
N ASP A 104 2.26 -10.69 -18.07
CA ASP A 104 2.78 -12.06 -17.98
C ASP A 104 3.90 -12.26 -16.95
N ARG A 105 4.40 -11.19 -16.33
CA ARG A 105 5.40 -11.26 -15.25
C ARG A 105 4.84 -10.97 -13.87
N VAL A 106 3.63 -10.44 -13.79
CA VAL A 106 3.09 -9.94 -12.53
C VAL A 106 2.83 -11.10 -11.57
N SER A 107 3.21 -10.90 -10.30
CA SER A 107 2.74 -11.70 -9.17
C SER A 107 1.95 -10.83 -8.20
N ILE A 108 0.87 -11.37 -7.64
CA ILE A 108 0.05 -10.70 -6.62
C ILE A 108 -0.14 -11.66 -5.44
N ALA A 109 0.10 -11.18 -4.23
CA ALA A 109 -0.17 -11.89 -3.00
C ALA A 109 -0.97 -11.03 -2.03
N PHE A 110 -1.84 -11.66 -1.26
CA PHE A 110 -2.50 -11.08 -0.09
C PHE A 110 -1.81 -11.67 1.13
N ASP A 111 -1.12 -10.86 1.93
CA ASP A 111 -0.19 -11.30 2.96
C ASP A 111 0.67 -12.48 2.51
N ASP A 112 0.46 -13.68 3.04
CA ASP A 112 1.21 -14.91 2.74
C ASP A 112 0.67 -15.71 1.53
N GLU A 113 -0.53 -15.41 1.03
CA GLU A 113 -1.19 -16.17 -0.04
C GLU A 113 -0.98 -15.54 -1.43
N VAL A 114 -0.19 -16.20 -2.29
CA VAL A 114 0.09 -15.75 -3.67
C VAL A 114 -1.05 -16.14 -4.63
N VAL A 115 -1.89 -15.19 -5.04
CA VAL A 115 -3.02 -15.48 -5.94
C VAL A 115 -2.66 -15.46 -7.41
N VAL A 116 -1.70 -14.62 -7.81
CA VAL A 116 -1.29 -14.46 -9.21
C VAL A 116 0.20 -14.75 -9.33
N ALA A 117 0.55 -15.54 -10.34
CA ALA A 117 1.93 -15.81 -10.74
C ALA A 117 2.00 -15.83 -12.27
N GLY A 118 2.97 -15.13 -12.85
CA GLY A 118 3.11 -15.04 -14.31
C GLY A 118 1.89 -14.41 -15.00
N GLY A 119 1.24 -13.44 -14.34
CA GLY A 119 0.05 -12.76 -14.87
C GLY A 119 -1.25 -13.55 -14.85
N GLN A 120 -1.24 -14.78 -14.35
CA GLN A 120 -2.40 -15.67 -14.30
C GLN A 120 -2.70 -16.12 -12.88
N LEU A 121 -3.92 -16.60 -12.66
CA LEU A 121 -4.29 -17.25 -11.41
C LEU A 121 -3.33 -18.41 -11.13
N ARG A 122 -2.65 -18.38 -9.99
CA ARG A 122 -1.71 -19.43 -9.57
C ARG A 122 -2.50 -20.74 -9.42
N PRO A 123 -2.06 -21.85 -10.04
CA PRO A 123 -2.61 -23.16 -9.72
C PRO A 123 -2.58 -23.41 -8.21
N GLY A 124 -3.71 -23.85 -7.65
CA GLY A 124 -3.86 -24.05 -6.20
C GLY A 124 -3.87 -22.76 -5.36
N ALA A 125 -4.17 -21.60 -5.95
CA ALA A 125 -4.49 -20.38 -5.19
C ALA A 125 -5.67 -20.63 -4.23
N LYS A 126 -5.49 -20.34 -2.94
CA LYS A 126 -6.53 -20.56 -1.93
C LYS A 126 -7.36 -19.30 -1.75
N LEU A 127 -8.38 -19.11 -2.58
CA LEU A 127 -9.21 -17.89 -2.51
C LEU A 127 -9.96 -17.74 -1.18
N ASP A 128 -10.33 -18.84 -0.52
CA ASP A 128 -10.95 -18.76 0.82
C ASP A 128 -9.97 -18.26 1.87
N ARG A 129 -8.68 -18.62 1.77
CA ARG A 129 -7.63 -18.03 2.61
C ARG A 129 -7.50 -16.52 2.37
N VAL A 130 -7.61 -16.08 1.11
CA VAL A 130 -7.59 -14.64 0.79
C VAL A 130 -8.79 -13.92 1.42
N ARG A 131 -9.97 -14.53 1.40
CA ARG A 131 -11.16 -13.98 2.09
C ARG A 131 -10.93 -13.85 3.60
N GLU A 132 -10.36 -14.86 4.25
CA GLU A 132 -9.97 -14.77 5.68
C GLU A 132 -9.01 -13.61 5.93
N ILE A 133 -8.03 -13.42 5.04
CA ILE A 133 -7.06 -12.31 5.12
C ILE A 133 -7.79 -10.97 5.00
N MET A 134 -8.67 -10.83 4.00
CA MET A 134 -9.44 -9.60 3.75
C MET A 134 -10.51 -9.33 4.82
N ALA A 135 -10.94 -10.35 5.56
CA ALA A 135 -11.84 -10.19 6.70
C ALA A 135 -11.18 -9.45 7.88
N ARG A 136 -9.85 -9.46 7.97
CA ARG A 136 -9.11 -8.69 8.98
C ARG A 136 -9.22 -7.18 8.75
N PRO A 137 -9.12 -6.36 9.80
CA PRO A 137 -9.10 -4.90 9.65
C PRO A 137 -7.84 -4.41 8.93
N GLU A 138 -6.74 -5.17 9.00
CA GLU A 138 -5.44 -4.78 8.45
C GLU A 138 -4.81 -5.95 7.71
N PHE A 139 -4.33 -5.71 6.49
CA PHE A 139 -3.62 -6.69 5.66
C PHE A 139 -2.74 -6.02 4.59
N SER A 140 -1.93 -6.80 3.88
CA SER A 140 -1.10 -6.32 2.78
C SER A 140 -1.47 -6.94 1.43
N ILE A 141 -1.32 -6.16 0.37
CA ILE A 141 -1.31 -6.63 -1.02
C ILE A 141 0.10 -6.41 -1.56
N ARG A 142 0.81 -7.50 -1.84
CA ARG A 142 2.18 -7.49 -2.34
C ARG A 142 2.17 -7.80 -3.83
N ILE A 143 2.80 -6.94 -4.62
CA ILE A 143 2.81 -7.01 -6.08
C ILE A 143 4.26 -7.04 -6.54
N ASP A 144 4.61 -8.01 -7.36
CA ASP A 144 5.93 -8.10 -8.02
C ASP A 144 5.76 -7.88 -9.52
N LEU A 145 6.48 -6.89 -10.08
CA LEU A 145 6.42 -6.60 -11.51
C LEU A 145 7.44 -7.40 -12.33
N GLY A 146 8.49 -7.98 -11.72
CA GLY A 146 9.48 -8.81 -12.44
C GLY A 146 10.31 -8.08 -13.52
N LEU A 147 10.52 -6.77 -13.37
CA LEU A 147 11.21 -5.89 -14.33
C LEU A 147 12.50 -5.24 -13.80
N GLY A 148 12.80 -5.33 -12.51
CA GLY A 148 13.97 -4.69 -11.92
C GLY A 148 14.03 -4.75 -10.40
N ARG A 149 14.62 -3.71 -9.78
CA ARG A 149 14.82 -3.60 -8.32
C ARG A 149 14.07 -2.43 -7.69
N GLY A 150 13.21 -1.76 -8.46
CA GLY A 150 12.38 -0.67 -7.97
C GLY A 150 11.30 -1.18 -7.01
N GLU A 151 11.11 -0.48 -5.91
CA GLU A 151 10.16 -0.83 -4.86
C GLU A 151 9.57 0.44 -4.23
N ASP A 152 8.29 0.41 -3.89
CA ASP A 152 7.62 1.46 -3.11
C ASP A 152 6.35 0.90 -2.43
N GLN A 153 5.95 1.52 -1.33
CA GLN A 153 4.81 1.11 -0.52
C GLN A 153 3.86 2.29 -0.29
N VAL A 154 2.55 2.03 -0.37
CA VAL A 154 1.50 3.02 -0.10
C VAL A 154 0.46 2.41 0.83
N TRP A 155 0.05 3.16 1.85
CA TRP A 155 -1.08 2.82 2.70
C TRP A 155 -2.37 3.41 2.13
N THR A 156 -3.45 2.64 2.14
CA THR A 156 -4.78 3.06 1.71
C THR A 156 -5.86 2.42 2.59
N CYS A 157 -7.08 2.93 2.51
CA CYS A 157 -8.27 2.31 3.06
C CYS A 157 -9.18 1.74 1.95
N ASP A 158 -10.27 1.12 2.34
CA ASP A 158 -11.37 0.72 1.47
C ASP A 158 -12.27 1.89 1.03
N LEU A 159 -13.32 1.60 0.25
CA LEU A 159 -14.38 2.56 -0.11
C LEU A 159 -15.71 1.92 0.29
N SER A 160 -16.34 2.48 1.31
CA SER A 160 -17.60 1.99 1.88
C SER A 160 -18.78 2.85 1.47
N GLU A 161 -19.99 2.36 1.71
CA GLU A 161 -21.21 3.16 1.62
C GLU A 161 -21.23 4.30 2.64
N GLU A 162 -20.58 4.11 3.78
CA GLU A 162 -20.46 5.09 4.86
C GLU A 162 -19.67 6.34 4.39
N TYR A 163 -18.61 6.16 3.61
CA TYR A 163 -17.89 7.27 2.97
C TYR A 163 -18.83 8.16 2.15
N VAL A 164 -19.70 7.53 1.34
CA VAL A 164 -20.68 8.24 0.51
C VAL A 164 -21.70 8.93 1.40
N ARG A 165 -22.18 8.26 2.46
CA ARG A 165 -23.15 8.84 3.41
C ARG A 165 -22.60 10.10 4.07
N ILE A 166 -21.37 10.07 4.57
CA ILE A 166 -20.70 11.21 5.23
C ILE A 166 -20.58 12.38 4.25
N ASN A 167 -20.05 12.14 3.06
CA ASN A 167 -19.73 13.21 2.10
C ASN A 167 -20.92 13.70 1.26
N ALA A 168 -22.05 12.98 1.24
CA ALA A 168 -23.24 13.40 0.51
C ALA A 168 -24.31 14.05 1.40
N LYS A 169 -24.36 13.71 2.69
CA LYS A 169 -25.42 14.17 3.61
C LYS A 169 -25.00 15.33 4.51
N TYR A 170 -23.70 15.59 4.63
CA TYR A 170 -23.15 16.67 5.43
C TYR A 170 -22.26 17.55 4.56
N THR A 171 -22.24 18.85 4.83
CA THR A 171 -21.22 19.75 4.27
C THR A 171 -19.99 19.65 5.17
N THR A 172 -18.89 19.16 4.62
CA THR A 172 -17.59 19.01 5.30
C THR A 172 -16.56 20.03 4.81
#